data_AF-Q31KY5-F1
#
_entry.id   AF-Q31KY5-F1
#
_cell.length_a   1.000
_cell.length_b   1.000
_cell.length_c   1.000
_cell.angle_alpha   90.00
_cell.angle_beta   90.00
_cell.angle_gamma   90.00
#
_symmetry.space_group_name_H-M   'P 1'
#
loop_
_entity.id
_entity.type
_entity.pdbx_description
1 polymer ?
#
loop_
_entity_poly.entity_id
_entity_poly.type
_entity_poly.pdbx_seq_one_letter_code
_entity_poly.pdbx_strand_id
1 'polypeptide(L)'
;MRRLLPRCFSVLALSLLSSLTASIAIAQTIPIQSPVRRLEGQFNTTPVLHSNQPEIVQSEGILIDTGPGFVRVTGSDLNRVPPHLQTIANPTYAFNGPFGLHLHHVYRPSDTTKFGGTRDRGLLYVGVIATNFSDRPVRLGFQEGSLNTSFESPFFTQTLGVFSNSRWNYKSGPGDAAALSLLTGKRDWRLPAGLVLPPRSRSLLFSLPIAARGSATVLARGVSDGPVHLAVVATDHNPDPDAFFSVLDRRLLAEGRTYLADLLRIQQRQVFSRVGGVAQGDRYEANLEADLQQPLHVPLTTTWRKHFGTQELQANSLLTRMPDSALENIGTYGVEYVLNFRLRGQGLQRLLFSTLPEPKDFLAFRGTLRIDFQGQTDYVHLSQRSGSTDTLYQFQMPPSGQADLRVSLVYPPDSTPGHLLSIVPEVEYARLLPSPLPISPALSSQRLLSFP
;
A
#
# COMPACT_ATOMS: atom_id res chain seq x y z
N MET A 1 -72.46 13.44 -32.20
CA MET A 1 -72.13 14.84 -32.55
C MET A 1 -70.66 14.93 -32.94
N ARG A 2 -70.36 15.19 -34.22
CA ARG A 2 -69.41 16.20 -34.76
C ARG A 2 -68.49 16.88 -33.69
N ARG A 3 -67.14 17.01 -33.78
CA ARG A 3 -66.22 17.39 -34.88
C ARG A 3 -64.73 17.25 -34.47
N LEU A 4 -63.89 17.01 -35.50
CA LEU A 4 -62.53 17.51 -35.82
C LEU A 4 -61.34 17.52 -34.82
N LEU A 5 -60.22 17.03 -35.36
CA LEU A 5 -58.79 17.18 -34.99
C LEU A 5 -58.33 18.64 -34.76
N PRO A 6 -57.16 18.83 -34.11
CA PRO A 6 -55.96 19.14 -34.90
C PRO A 6 -54.66 18.44 -34.45
N ARG A 7 -53.78 18.21 -35.43
CA ARG A 7 -52.33 17.95 -35.27
C ARG A 7 -51.65 19.19 -34.68
N CYS A 8 -50.64 19.03 -33.81
CA CYS A 8 -49.51 19.98 -33.71
C CYS A 8 -48.30 19.38 -32.95
N PHE A 9 -47.15 19.43 -33.64
CA PHE A 9 -45.77 19.62 -33.19
C PHE A 9 -45.19 18.79 -32.02
N SER A 10 -44.32 17.84 -32.40
CA SER A 10 -43.25 17.32 -31.56
C SER A 10 -42.23 18.43 -31.25
N VAL A 11 -42.11 18.81 -29.98
CA VAL A 11 -40.99 19.59 -29.46
C VAL A 11 -40.03 18.62 -28.78
N LEU A 12 -38.84 18.52 -29.37
CA LEU A 12 -37.71 17.75 -28.86
C LEU A 12 -37.19 18.44 -27.59
N ALA A 13 -37.42 17.85 -26.41
CA ALA A 13 -36.84 18.32 -25.17
C ALA A 13 -35.36 17.92 -25.12
N LEU A 14 -34.48 18.89 -25.29
CA LEU A 14 -33.03 18.76 -25.16
C LEU A 14 -32.69 18.62 -23.66
N SER A 15 -32.55 17.39 -23.16
CA SER A 15 -32.01 17.14 -21.83
C SER A 15 -30.48 17.35 -21.87
N LEU A 16 -29.98 18.33 -21.12
CA LEU A 16 -28.55 18.51 -20.84
C LEU A 16 -28.01 17.25 -20.16
N LEU A 17 -27.25 16.43 -20.90
CA LEU A 17 -26.31 15.49 -20.30
C LEU A 17 -25.04 16.27 -19.92
N SER A 18 -24.84 16.50 -18.63
CA SER A 18 -23.53 16.78 -18.06
C SER A 18 -22.66 15.53 -18.23
N SER A 19 -21.83 15.52 -19.25
CA SER A 19 -20.82 14.49 -19.48
C SER A 19 -19.71 14.61 -18.44
N LEU A 20 -19.72 13.73 -17.44
CA LEU A 20 -18.49 13.36 -16.71
C LEU A 20 -17.58 12.64 -17.71
N THR A 21 -16.66 13.38 -18.34
CA THR A 21 -15.57 12.77 -19.10
C THR A 21 -14.59 12.14 -18.12
N ALA A 22 -14.71 10.82 -17.91
CA ALA A 22 -13.62 10.04 -17.36
C ALA A 22 -12.49 10.03 -18.40
N SER A 23 -11.42 10.76 -18.15
CA SER A 23 -10.21 10.68 -18.97
C SER A 23 -9.57 9.31 -18.75
N ILE A 24 -9.68 8.44 -19.75
CA ILE A 24 -8.87 7.23 -19.83
C ILE A 24 -7.44 7.70 -20.15
N ALA A 25 -6.61 7.88 -19.14
CA ALA A 25 -5.18 8.12 -19.34
C ALA A 25 -4.58 6.83 -19.92
N ILE A 26 -4.18 6.88 -21.20
CA ILE A 26 -3.37 5.82 -21.81
C ILE A 26 -2.01 5.86 -21.10
N ALA A 27 -1.59 4.72 -20.55
CA ALA A 27 -0.26 4.53 -19.99
C ALA A 27 0.82 5.01 -20.98
N GLN A 28 1.53 6.08 -20.66
CA GLN A 28 2.59 6.65 -21.49
C GLN A 28 3.95 6.24 -20.94
N THR A 29 4.92 5.95 -21.80
CA THR A 29 6.32 5.80 -21.41
C THR A 29 7.04 7.09 -21.77
N ILE A 30 7.46 7.86 -20.78
CA ILE A 30 8.16 9.14 -20.96
C ILE A 30 9.66 8.90 -20.77
N PRO A 31 10.52 9.17 -21.78
CA PRO A 31 11.96 9.02 -21.62
C PRO A 31 12.50 10.08 -20.64
N ILE A 32 13.20 9.64 -19.60
CA ILE A 32 13.84 10.53 -18.62
C ILE A 32 15.18 10.99 -19.21
N GLN A 33 15.25 12.25 -19.62
CA GLN A 33 16.43 12.83 -20.27
C GLN A 33 17.31 13.65 -19.31
N SER A 34 16.85 13.90 -18.08
CA SER A 34 17.56 14.64 -17.04
C SER A 34 17.98 13.72 -15.87
N PRO A 35 19.06 14.04 -15.13
CA PRO A 35 19.51 13.22 -14.01
C PRO A 35 18.45 13.08 -12.91
N VAL A 36 18.33 11.89 -12.34
CA VAL A 36 17.49 11.64 -11.16
C VAL A 36 18.22 12.09 -9.91
N ARG A 37 17.57 12.95 -9.11
CA ARG A 37 18.09 13.46 -7.84
C ARG A 37 17.68 12.54 -6.68
N ARG A 38 18.55 12.40 -5.68
CA ARG A 38 18.22 11.73 -4.41
C ARG A 38 17.11 12.50 -3.68
N LEU A 39 16.26 11.77 -2.94
CA LEU A 39 15.32 12.40 -2.01
C LEU A 39 16.02 12.84 -0.72
N GLU A 40 17.02 12.08 -0.26
CA GLU A 40 17.78 12.36 0.97
C GLU A 40 16.90 12.51 2.23
N GLY A 41 15.75 11.84 2.22
CA GLY A 41 14.83 11.83 3.36
C GLY A 41 15.27 10.89 4.47
N GLN A 42 14.56 10.96 5.59
CA GLN A 42 14.86 10.20 6.80
C GLN A 42 13.61 9.52 7.35
N PHE A 43 13.80 8.28 7.82
CA PHE A 43 12.79 7.60 8.61
C PHE A 43 12.78 8.13 10.04
N ASN A 44 11.60 8.23 10.65
CA ASN A 44 11.51 8.39 12.10
C ASN A 44 11.86 7.07 12.82
N THR A 45 11.76 7.09 14.16
CA THR A 45 12.25 5.98 15.01
C THR A 45 11.14 5.10 15.56
N THR A 46 9.88 5.31 15.18
CA THR A 46 8.72 4.55 15.68
C THR A 46 8.84 3.06 15.33
N PRO A 47 8.82 2.14 16.31
CA PRO A 47 8.86 0.71 16.01
C PRO A 47 7.54 0.24 15.39
N VAL A 48 7.64 -0.57 14.33
CA VAL A 48 6.48 -1.10 13.58
C VAL A 48 6.55 -2.62 13.54
N LEU A 49 5.55 -3.30 14.10
CA LEU A 49 5.40 -4.74 13.90
C LEU A 49 4.94 -5.02 12.47
N HIS A 50 5.74 -5.76 11.69
CA HIS A 50 5.33 -6.31 10.41
C HIS A 50 5.07 -7.81 10.53
N SER A 51 3.82 -8.21 10.28
CA SER A 51 3.39 -9.58 10.07
C SER A 51 2.98 -9.75 8.62
N ASN A 52 3.98 -10.01 7.75
CA ASN A 52 3.76 -10.32 6.33
C ASN A 52 4.59 -11.55 5.90
N GLN A 53 5.21 -12.24 6.87
CA GLN A 53 5.97 -13.47 6.65
C GLN A 53 5.45 -14.55 7.60
N PRO A 54 4.71 -15.56 7.12
CA PRO A 54 4.35 -15.77 5.71
C PRO A 54 3.29 -14.77 5.24
N GLU A 55 3.28 -14.42 3.95
CA GLU A 55 2.17 -13.65 3.34
C GLU A 55 1.01 -14.59 2.98
N ILE A 56 1.33 -15.79 2.49
CA ILE A 56 0.33 -16.81 2.18
C ILE A 56 0.23 -17.73 3.39
N VAL A 57 -0.86 -17.61 4.15
CA VAL A 57 -1.13 -18.44 5.32
C VAL A 57 -1.88 -19.69 4.88
N GLN A 58 -1.42 -20.86 5.32
CA GLN A 58 -1.98 -22.15 4.89
C GLN A 58 -2.70 -22.92 6.00
N SER A 59 -2.41 -22.62 7.26
CA SER A 59 -3.00 -23.30 8.41
C SER A 59 -3.03 -22.41 9.68
N GLU A 60 -3.66 -22.93 10.72
CA GLU A 60 -3.62 -22.37 12.07
C GLU A 60 -2.17 -22.33 12.62
N GLY A 61 -1.85 -21.29 13.39
CA GLY A 61 -0.57 -21.15 14.05
C GLY A 61 -0.16 -19.69 14.31
N ILE A 62 1.03 -19.53 14.88
CA ILE A 62 1.66 -18.22 15.07
C ILE A 62 2.21 -17.71 13.74
N LEU A 63 1.82 -16.51 13.33
CA LEU A 63 2.42 -15.81 12.20
C LEU A 63 3.69 -15.07 12.64
N ILE A 64 3.59 -14.36 13.77
CA ILE A 64 4.73 -13.73 14.45
C ILE A 64 4.44 -13.55 15.94
N ASP A 65 5.46 -13.66 16.78
CA ASP A 65 5.39 -13.36 18.20
C ASP A 65 6.63 -12.57 18.62
N THR A 66 6.44 -11.40 19.21
CA THR A 66 7.52 -10.55 19.74
C THR A 66 7.77 -10.77 21.23
N GLY A 67 7.03 -11.68 21.85
CA GLY A 67 7.29 -12.16 23.21
C GLY A 67 8.59 -12.95 23.32
N PRO A 68 9.18 -13.04 24.52
CA PRO A 68 10.36 -13.87 24.74
C PRO A 68 10.02 -15.35 24.53
N GLY A 69 10.94 -16.11 23.96
CA GLY A 69 10.82 -17.55 23.81
C GLY A 69 11.15 -18.05 22.40
N PHE A 70 10.60 -19.21 22.08
CA PHE A 70 10.86 -19.93 20.85
C PHE A 70 9.56 -20.49 20.27
N VAL A 71 9.54 -20.61 18.95
CA VAL A 71 8.47 -21.22 18.16
C VAL A 71 9.01 -22.40 17.38
N ARG A 72 8.15 -23.39 17.11
CA ARG A 72 8.51 -24.59 16.35
C ARG A 72 7.87 -24.56 14.96
N VAL A 73 8.65 -24.96 13.96
CA VAL A 73 8.17 -25.16 12.59
C VAL A 73 7.31 -26.43 12.56
N THR A 74 6.24 -26.42 11.76
CA THR A 74 5.26 -27.52 11.68
C THR A 74 4.93 -27.87 10.24
N GLY A 75 4.13 -28.94 10.08
CA GLY A 75 3.49 -29.29 8.82
C GLY A 75 4.46 -29.49 7.67
N SER A 76 4.05 -29.03 6.49
CA SER A 76 4.82 -29.15 5.25
C SER A 76 6.11 -28.32 5.23
N ASP A 77 6.20 -27.27 6.06
CA ASP A 77 7.41 -26.44 6.18
C ASP A 77 8.55 -27.17 6.89
N LEU A 78 8.24 -28.15 7.75
CA LEU A 78 9.26 -28.97 8.44
C LEU A 78 10.16 -29.73 7.46
N ASN A 79 9.61 -30.15 6.31
CA ASN A 79 10.35 -30.87 5.27
C ASN A 79 11.33 -29.99 4.50
N ARG A 80 11.28 -28.67 4.70
CA ARG A 80 12.03 -27.67 3.92
C ARG A 80 13.01 -26.87 4.78
N VAL A 81 12.92 -26.98 6.10
CA VAL A 81 13.75 -26.23 7.03
C VAL A 81 15.00 -27.02 7.43
N PRO A 82 16.19 -26.37 7.52
CA PRO A 82 17.37 -27.00 8.09
C PRO A 82 17.10 -27.54 9.52
N PRO A 83 17.66 -28.69 9.94
CA PRO A 83 17.37 -29.28 11.25
C PRO A 83 17.60 -28.35 12.45
N HIS A 84 18.63 -27.49 12.38
CA HIS A 84 18.95 -26.52 13.43
C HIS A 84 17.97 -25.34 13.54
N LEU A 85 16.99 -25.23 12.62
CA LEU A 85 15.97 -24.17 12.58
C LEU A 85 14.54 -24.71 12.71
N GLN A 86 14.38 -25.97 13.14
CA GLN A 86 13.05 -26.49 13.50
C GLN A 86 12.47 -25.79 14.73
N THR A 87 13.34 -25.18 15.54
CA THR A 87 12.97 -24.29 16.66
C THR A 87 13.66 -22.95 16.41
N ILE A 88 12.88 -21.87 16.43
CA ILE A 88 13.32 -20.52 16.07
C ILE A 88 13.07 -19.59 17.25
N ALA A 89 14.07 -18.79 17.61
CA ALA A 89 13.89 -17.74 18.62
C ALA A 89 12.92 -16.68 18.11
N ASN A 90 12.02 -16.22 18.97
CA ASN A 90 11.12 -15.14 18.63
C ASN A 90 11.90 -13.84 18.35
N PRO A 91 11.45 -13.00 17.40
CA PRO A 91 11.96 -11.66 17.16
C PRO A 91 11.52 -10.75 18.32
N THR A 92 12.16 -10.95 19.46
CA THR A 92 11.72 -10.41 20.74
C THR A 92 11.84 -8.88 20.72
N TYR A 93 10.75 -8.19 21.05
CA TYR A 93 10.70 -6.73 21.14
C TYR A 93 9.59 -6.29 22.09
N ALA A 94 9.88 -5.31 22.95
CA ALA A 94 8.89 -4.69 23.83
C ALA A 94 8.56 -3.29 23.33
N PHE A 95 7.31 -3.07 22.91
CA PHE A 95 6.81 -1.76 22.50
C PHE A 95 6.52 -0.91 23.74
N ASN A 96 7.06 0.30 23.78
CA ASN A 96 6.88 1.26 24.87
C ASN A 96 6.92 2.68 24.28
N GLY A 97 5.80 3.39 24.35
CA GLY A 97 5.56 4.62 23.59
C GLY A 97 4.82 4.37 22.27
N PRO A 98 4.97 5.26 21.27
CA PRO A 98 4.36 5.10 19.96
C PRO A 98 4.81 3.82 19.25
N PHE A 99 3.89 3.16 18.56
CA PHE A 99 4.19 1.99 17.73
C PHE A 99 3.28 1.91 16.50
N GLY A 100 3.76 1.26 15.45
CA GLY A 100 2.99 0.91 14.27
C GLY A 100 2.65 -0.58 14.21
N LEU A 101 1.62 -0.91 13.43
CA LEU A 101 1.20 -2.28 13.18
C LEU A 101 0.87 -2.46 11.69
N HIS A 102 1.53 -3.42 11.06
CA HIS A 102 1.28 -3.85 9.68
C HIS A 102 1.05 -5.36 9.62
N LEU A 103 -0.15 -5.75 9.18
CA LEU A 103 -0.48 -7.13 8.80
C LEU A 103 -0.89 -7.14 7.35
N HIS A 104 -0.41 -8.10 6.57
CA HIS A 104 -0.93 -8.37 5.24
C HIS A 104 -0.85 -9.87 4.97
N HIS A 105 -2.01 -10.52 4.83
CA HIS A 105 -2.09 -11.97 4.72
C HIS A 105 -3.12 -12.39 3.68
N VAL A 106 -2.80 -13.44 2.93
CA VAL A 106 -3.69 -14.11 1.98
C VAL A 106 -3.92 -15.54 2.47
N TYR A 107 -5.18 -15.93 2.63
CA TYR A 107 -5.48 -17.29 3.09
C TYR A 107 -5.59 -18.26 1.91
N ARG A 108 -4.68 -19.23 1.84
CA ARG A 108 -4.71 -20.36 0.90
C ARG A 108 -4.56 -21.67 1.68
N PRO A 109 -5.66 -22.26 2.17
CA PRO A 109 -5.60 -23.44 3.02
C PRO A 109 -4.88 -24.61 2.36
N SER A 110 -4.11 -25.37 3.15
CA SER A 110 -3.55 -26.66 2.74
C SER A 110 -4.66 -27.71 2.52
N ASP A 111 -5.69 -27.68 3.36
CA ASP A 111 -6.92 -28.46 3.17
C ASP A 111 -7.77 -27.87 2.03
N THR A 112 -7.75 -28.56 0.89
CA THR A 112 -8.44 -28.09 -0.32
C THR A 112 -9.96 -28.11 -0.20
N THR A 113 -10.53 -28.85 0.76
CA THR A 113 -11.98 -28.84 1.00
C THR A 113 -12.46 -27.46 1.46
N LYS A 114 -11.60 -26.71 2.17
CA LYS A 114 -11.88 -25.34 2.64
C LYS A 114 -11.96 -24.30 1.53
N PHE A 115 -11.53 -24.61 0.30
CA PHE A 115 -11.72 -23.69 -0.81
C PHE A 115 -13.19 -23.46 -1.14
N GLY A 116 -14.01 -24.51 -1.02
CA GLY A 116 -15.45 -24.48 -1.21
C GLY A 116 -15.94 -23.75 -2.48
N GLY A 117 -17.23 -23.39 -2.48
CA GLY A 117 -17.87 -22.58 -3.52
C GLY A 117 -17.99 -21.10 -3.12
N THR A 118 -18.56 -20.24 -3.98
CA THR A 118 -18.66 -18.78 -3.74
C THR A 118 -19.33 -18.41 -2.40
N ARG A 119 -20.20 -19.27 -1.86
CA ARG A 119 -20.98 -19.04 -0.63
C ARG A 119 -20.52 -19.84 0.59
N ASP A 120 -19.55 -20.73 0.44
CA ASP A 120 -19.17 -21.70 1.49
C ASP A 120 -17.66 -21.88 1.53
N ARG A 121 -16.93 -20.77 1.76
CA ARG A 121 -15.48 -20.78 1.85
C ARG A 121 -15.07 -20.89 3.30
N GLY A 122 -14.12 -21.79 3.58
CA GLY A 122 -13.52 -21.90 4.91
C GLY A 122 -12.93 -20.57 5.35
N LEU A 123 -13.08 -20.27 6.64
CA LEU A 123 -12.57 -19.05 7.25
C LEU A 123 -11.28 -19.36 8.01
N LEU A 124 -10.38 -18.40 8.01
CA LEU A 124 -9.26 -18.30 8.92
C LEU A 124 -9.38 -16.96 9.65
N TYR A 125 -9.38 -16.98 10.97
CA TYR A 125 -9.38 -15.76 11.76
C TYR A 125 -7.96 -15.41 12.14
N VAL A 126 -7.56 -14.18 11.84
CA VAL A 126 -6.27 -13.63 12.28
C VAL A 126 -6.54 -12.70 13.46
N GLY A 127 -5.77 -12.85 14.54
CA GLY A 127 -5.93 -12.09 15.77
C GLY A 127 -4.63 -11.46 16.21
N VAL A 128 -4.72 -10.28 16.83
CA VAL A 128 -3.58 -9.60 17.44
C VAL A 128 -3.71 -9.68 18.95
N ILE A 129 -2.75 -10.33 19.59
CA ILE A 129 -2.67 -10.46 21.05
C ILE A 129 -1.63 -9.49 21.56
N ALA A 130 -1.97 -8.77 22.62
CA ALA A 130 -1.01 -8.00 23.40
C ALA A 130 -0.75 -8.69 24.74
N THR A 131 0.52 -8.84 25.10
CA THR A 131 0.97 -9.51 26.33
C THR A 131 1.81 -8.55 27.16
N ASN A 132 1.40 -8.37 28.41
CA ASN A 132 2.12 -7.62 29.43
C ASN A 132 2.87 -8.60 30.34
N PHE A 133 4.19 -8.73 30.14
CA PHE A 133 5.03 -9.54 31.02
C PHE A 133 5.48 -8.80 32.27
N SER A 134 5.13 -7.54 32.47
CA SER A 134 5.55 -6.77 33.65
C SER A 134 4.62 -6.98 34.84
N ASP A 135 5.08 -6.53 36.01
CA ASP A 135 4.31 -6.54 37.27
C ASP A 135 3.45 -5.27 37.45
N ARG A 136 3.36 -4.41 36.43
CA ARG A 136 2.57 -3.18 36.44
C ARG A 136 1.49 -3.22 35.36
N PRO A 137 0.31 -2.61 35.58
CA PRO A 137 -0.66 -2.47 34.51
C PRO A 137 -0.08 -1.61 33.39
N VAL A 138 -0.44 -1.93 32.15
CA VAL A 138 -0.03 -1.18 30.94
C VAL A 138 -1.28 -0.74 30.20
N ARG A 139 -1.40 0.55 29.90
CA ARG A 139 -2.42 1.09 29.01
C ARG A 139 -1.86 1.18 27.59
N LEU A 140 -2.63 0.65 26.64
CA LEU A 140 -2.35 0.81 25.22
C LEU A 140 -3.62 1.15 24.45
N GLY A 141 -3.48 1.74 23.26
CA GLY A 141 -4.59 2.02 22.38
C GLY A 141 -4.13 2.46 21.00
N PHE A 142 -5.06 2.51 20.05
CA PHE A 142 -4.82 2.97 18.69
C PHE A 142 -5.41 4.35 18.47
N GLN A 143 -4.65 5.26 17.86
CA GLN A 143 -5.13 6.58 17.45
C GLN A 143 -5.75 6.55 16.06
N GLU A 144 -5.18 5.74 15.17
CA GLU A 144 -5.57 5.66 13.77
C GLU A 144 -5.24 4.27 13.20
N GLY A 145 -5.90 3.93 12.11
CA GLY A 145 -5.71 2.67 11.43
C GLY A 145 -6.99 2.05 10.93
N SER A 146 -6.84 1.02 10.12
CA SER A 146 -7.96 0.27 9.57
C SER A 146 -7.62 -1.19 9.35
N LEU A 147 -8.65 -2.02 9.50
CA LEU A 147 -8.65 -3.43 9.16
C LEU A 147 -9.50 -3.57 7.91
N ASN A 148 -8.96 -4.13 6.84
CA ASN A 148 -9.74 -4.36 5.62
C ASN A 148 -9.54 -5.78 5.14
N THR A 149 -10.64 -6.44 4.83
CA THR A 149 -10.65 -7.73 4.14
C THR A 149 -10.94 -7.54 2.66
N SER A 150 -10.58 -8.52 1.83
CA SER A 150 -10.97 -8.55 0.42
C SER A 150 -12.50 -8.63 0.20
N PHE A 151 -13.28 -8.93 1.25
CA PHE A 151 -14.73 -8.88 1.21
C PHE A 151 -15.25 -7.43 1.35
N GLU A 152 -14.68 -6.67 2.29
CA GLU A 152 -15.03 -5.26 2.51
C GLU A 152 -14.46 -4.34 1.41
N SER A 153 -13.30 -4.69 0.85
CA SER A 153 -12.60 -3.91 -0.18
C SER A 153 -12.10 -4.83 -1.30
N PRO A 154 -12.98 -5.23 -2.24
CA PRO A 154 -12.61 -6.10 -3.34
C PRO A 154 -11.63 -5.42 -4.32
N PHE A 155 -10.92 -6.24 -5.09
CA PHE A 155 -10.01 -5.78 -6.13
C PHE A 155 -10.81 -5.33 -7.36
N PHE A 156 -10.65 -4.07 -7.78
CA PHE A 156 -11.18 -3.57 -9.05
C PHE A 156 -10.03 -3.43 -10.04
N THR A 157 -9.99 -4.29 -11.06
CA THR A 157 -8.98 -4.27 -12.13
C THR A 157 -9.36 -3.37 -13.30
N GLN A 158 -10.62 -2.92 -13.37
CA GLN A 158 -11.16 -2.13 -14.49
C GLN A 158 -10.86 -0.62 -14.39
N THR A 159 -10.21 -0.17 -13.32
CA THR A 159 -9.93 1.25 -13.06
C THR A 159 -8.43 1.52 -13.08
N LEU A 160 -7.74 1.17 -14.17
CA LEU A 160 -6.39 1.67 -14.40
C LEU A 160 -6.44 3.18 -14.70
N GLY A 161 -5.44 3.92 -14.21
CA GLY A 161 -5.31 5.36 -14.40
C GLY A 161 -5.48 6.15 -13.12
N VAL A 162 -5.84 7.43 -13.29
CA VAL A 162 -5.86 8.46 -12.26
C VAL A 162 -7.27 8.96 -12.03
N PHE A 163 -7.69 8.99 -10.76
CA PHE A 163 -9.04 9.40 -10.37
C PHE A 163 -8.98 10.40 -9.21
N SER A 164 -9.80 11.46 -9.27
CA SER A 164 -10.01 12.30 -8.09
C SER A 164 -10.59 11.44 -6.96
N ASN A 165 -9.99 11.53 -5.78
CA ASN A 165 -10.39 10.81 -4.60
C ASN A 165 -10.67 11.75 -3.42
N SER A 166 -11.05 13.01 -3.67
CA SER A 166 -11.32 14.01 -2.62
C SER A 166 -12.51 13.64 -1.72
N ARG A 167 -13.37 12.69 -2.15
CA ARG A 167 -14.44 12.10 -1.33
C ARG A 167 -14.03 10.80 -0.61
N TRP A 168 -12.81 10.30 -0.86
CA TRP A 168 -12.27 9.06 -0.30
C TRP A 168 -13.07 7.80 -0.63
N ASN A 169 -13.71 7.79 -1.82
CA ASN A 169 -14.59 6.72 -2.27
C ASN A 169 -13.85 5.66 -3.10
N TYR A 170 -12.72 6.02 -3.72
CA TYR A 170 -11.93 5.08 -4.51
C TYR A 170 -10.98 4.31 -3.62
N LYS A 171 -11.20 3.00 -3.59
CA LYS A 171 -10.37 1.99 -2.94
C LYS A 171 -10.38 0.75 -3.83
N SER A 172 -9.25 0.13 -4.04
CA SER A 172 -9.17 -1.14 -4.75
C SER A 172 -8.26 -2.09 -3.96
N GLY A 173 -8.84 -3.15 -3.41
CA GLY A 173 -8.16 -4.07 -2.51
C GLY A 173 -8.00 -3.57 -1.05
N PRO A 174 -7.71 -4.50 -0.13
CA PRO A 174 -7.59 -4.17 1.29
C PRO A 174 -6.34 -3.34 1.64
N GLY A 175 -5.25 -3.47 0.88
CA GLY A 175 -4.02 -2.69 1.09
C GLY A 175 -4.23 -1.19 0.89
N ASP A 176 -4.79 -0.81 -0.25
CA ASP A 176 -5.14 0.57 -0.58
C ASP A 176 -6.19 1.14 0.38
N ALA A 177 -7.23 0.36 0.71
CA ALA A 177 -8.25 0.78 1.66
C ALA A 177 -7.69 1.11 3.05
N ALA A 178 -6.75 0.29 3.55
CA ALA A 178 -6.07 0.52 4.82
C ALA A 178 -5.15 1.75 4.74
N ALA A 179 -4.40 1.89 3.65
CA ALA A 179 -3.49 3.01 3.44
C ALA A 179 -4.22 4.34 3.36
N LEU A 180 -5.34 4.42 2.63
CA LEU A 180 -6.18 5.61 2.57
C LEU A 180 -6.76 6.00 3.94
N SER A 181 -7.16 4.99 4.73
CA SER A 181 -7.70 5.24 6.07
C SER A 181 -6.65 5.84 6.99
N LEU A 182 -5.41 5.33 6.93
CA LEU A 182 -4.30 5.87 7.70
C LEU A 182 -3.89 7.27 7.20
N LEU A 183 -3.81 7.48 5.89
CA LEU A 183 -3.51 8.78 5.27
C LEU A 183 -4.52 9.88 5.67
N THR A 184 -5.77 9.49 5.97
CA THR A 184 -6.84 10.41 6.38
C THR A 184 -7.02 10.48 7.91
N GLY A 185 -6.14 9.86 8.70
CA GLY A 185 -6.19 9.88 10.16
C GLY A 185 -7.43 9.19 10.74
N LYS A 186 -8.03 8.23 10.01
CA LYS A 186 -9.23 7.52 10.47
C LYS A 186 -8.86 6.34 11.34
N ARG A 187 -9.67 6.11 12.38
CA ARG A 187 -9.62 4.93 13.23
C ARG A 187 -10.84 4.05 12.98
N ASP A 188 -10.60 2.81 12.61
CA ASP A 188 -11.62 1.77 12.57
C ASP A 188 -12.16 1.48 13.98
N TRP A 189 -13.47 1.34 14.10
CA TRP A 189 -14.13 1.12 15.39
C TRP A 189 -13.72 -0.19 16.06
N ARG A 190 -13.24 -1.17 15.29
CA ARG A 190 -12.70 -2.45 15.79
C ARG A 190 -11.34 -2.30 16.47
N LEU A 191 -10.61 -1.22 16.21
CA LEU A 191 -9.36 -0.92 16.93
C LEU A 191 -9.69 -0.30 18.29
N PRO A 192 -9.24 -0.88 19.42
CA PRO A 192 -9.51 -0.31 20.73
C PRO A 192 -8.86 1.07 20.86
N ALA A 193 -9.65 2.09 21.20
CA ALA A 193 -9.14 3.43 21.50
C ALA A 193 -8.26 3.45 22.76
N GLY A 194 -8.48 2.48 23.65
CA GLY A 194 -7.71 2.29 24.86
C GLY A 194 -8.12 1.00 25.57
N LEU A 195 -7.15 0.30 26.12
CA LEU A 195 -7.29 -0.92 26.92
C LEU A 195 -6.24 -0.87 28.04
N VAL A 196 -6.59 -1.37 29.22
CA VAL A 196 -5.63 -1.59 30.30
C VAL A 196 -5.36 -3.09 30.39
N LEU A 197 -4.10 -3.49 30.19
CA LEU A 197 -3.62 -4.84 30.44
C LEU A 197 -3.17 -4.94 31.90
N PRO A 198 -3.80 -5.79 32.73
CA PRO A 198 -3.29 -6.09 34.06
C PRO A 198 -1.83 -6.60 34.04
N PRO A 199 -1.13 -6.55 35.19
CA PRO A 199 0.14 -7.24 35.36
C PRO A 199 0.07 -8.71 34.91
N ARG A 200 1.13 -9.21 34.26
CA ARG A 200 1.27 -10.63 33.87
C ARG A 200 0.06 -11.20 33.11
N SER A 201 -0.53 -10.40 32.23
CA SER A 201 -1.76 -10.76 31.50
C SER A 201 -1.59 -10.60 29.99
N ARG A 202 -2.57 -11.12 29.25
CA ARG A 202 -2.70 -10.95 27.79
C ARG A 202 -4.14 -10.61 27.42
N SER A 203 -4.32 -9.93 26.30
CA SER A 203 -5.64 -9.65 25.73
C SER A 203 -5.60 -9.79 24.21
N LEU A 204 -6.68 -10.33 23.63
CA LEU A 204 -6.96 -10.18 22.21
C LEU A 204 -7.37 -8.72 21.97
N LEU A 205 -6.62 -7.99 21.14
CA LEU A 205 -6.93 -6.60 20.81
C LEU A 205 -8.05 -6.50 19.79
N PHE A 206 -7.99 -7.36 18.77
CA PHE A 206 -8.98 -7.51 17.71
C PHE A 206 -8.69 -8.79 16.91
N SER A 207 -9.66 -9.21 16.12
CA SER A 207 -9.52 -10.26 15.12
C SER A 207 -10.31 -9.95 13.86
N LEU A 208 -9.92 -10.54 12.73
CA LEU A 208 -10.62 -10.40 11.46
C LEU A 208 -10.68 -11.74 10.69
N PRO A 209 -11.83 -12.05 10.06
CA PRO A 209 -11.97 -13.24 9.23
C PRO A 209 -11.33 -13.05 7.85
N ILE A 210 -10.64 -14.08 7.38
CA ILE A 210 -10.13 -14.20 6.03
C ILE A 210 -10.77 -15.44 5.40
N ALA A 211 -11.65 -15.24 4.42
CA ALA A 211 -12.19 -16.37 3.65
C ALA A 211 -11.09 -16.98 2.76
N ALA A 212 -11.19 -18.27 2.44
CA ALA A 212 -10.26 -18.92 1.52
C ALA A 212 -10.17 -18.15 0.19
N ARG A 213 -8.94 -17.96 -0.34
CA ARG A 213 -8.62 -17.08 -1.49
C ARG A 213 -8.86 -15.59 -1.25
N GLY A 214 -9.22 -15.20 -0.03
CA GLY A 214 -9.32 -13.83 0.42
C GLY A 214 -8.01 -13.34 1.03
N SER A 215 -7.96 -12.04 1.26
CA SER A 215 -6.84 -11.39 1.94
C SER A 215 -7.33 -10.42 2.99
N ALA A 216 -6.44 -10.08 3.90
CA ALA A 216 -6.67 -9.04 4.88
C ALA A 216 -5.43 -8.19 5.12
N THR A 217 -5.67 -6.90 5.31
CA THR A 217 -4.66 -5.91 5.64
C THR A 217 -5.05 -5.18 6.92
N VAL A 218 -4.08 -5.00 7.81
CA VAL A 218 -4.19 -4.04 8.91
C VAL A 218 -3.03 -3.06 8.83
N LEU A 219 -3.35 -1.78 8.87
CA LEU A 219 -2.39 -0.69 9.09
C LEU A 219 -2.90 0.14 10.25
N ALA A 220 -2.12 0.30 11.31
CA ALA A 220 -2.53 1.09 12.47
C ALA A 220 -1.34 1.74 13.19
N ARG A 221 -1.62 2.85 13.88
CA ARG A 221 -0.69 3.51 14.80
C ARG A 221 -1.30 3.54 16.19
N GLY A 222 -0.49 3.16 17.17
CA GLY A 222 -0.85 3.03 18.56
C GLY A 222 0.15 3.67 19.50
N VAL A 223 -0.19 3.72 20.78
CA VAL A 223 0.71 4.08 21.87
C VAL A 223 0.52 3.12 23.03
N SER A 224 1.60 2.80 23.71
CA SER A 224 1.62 2.10 24.99
C SER A 224 2.34 2.96 26.04
N ASP A 225 1.84 2.98 27.28
CA ASP A 225 2.49 3.68 28.39
C ASP A 225 3.50 2.82 29.17
N GLY A 226 3.66 1.56 28.76
CA GLY A 226 4.60 0.60 29.32
C GLY A 226 4.94 -0.51 28.34
N PRO A 227 5.87 -1.42 28.71
CA PRO A 227 6.33 -2.47 27.83
C PRO A 227 5.22 -3.48 27.51
N VAL A 228 4.92 -3.65 26.23
CA VAL A 228 3.99 -4.65 25.72
C VAL A 228 4.59 -5.43 24.56
N HIS A 229 4.28 -6.72 24.48
CA HIS A 229 4.67 -7.58 23.37
C HIS A 229 3.44 -7.91 22.54
N LEU A 230 3.60 -7.94 21.22
CA LEU A 230 2.53 -8.20 20.28
C LEU A 230 2.77 -9.55 19.57
N ALA A 231 1.72 -10.34 19.44
CA ALA A 231 1.70 -11.55 18.65
C ALA A 231 0.55 -11.50 17.64
N VAL A 232 0.79 -12.03 16.44
CA VAL A 232 -0.23 -12.25 15.42
C VAL A 232 -0.38 -13.74 15.21
N VAL A 233 -1.60 -14.22 15.43
CA VAL A 233 -1.96 -15.64 15.42
C VAL A 233 -3.12 -15.87 14.46
N ALA A 234 -3.16 -17.06 13.86
CA ALA A 234 -4.24 -17.48 12.98
C ALA A 234 -4.90 -18.74 13.54
N THR A 235 -6.22 -18.81 13.52
CA THR A 235 -7.01 -19.99 13.92
C THR A 235 -8.18 -20.22 12.96
N ASP A 236 -8.55 -21.47 12.72
CA ASP A 236 -9.75 -21.84 11.96
C ASP A 236 -10.96 -22.17 12.85
N HIS A 237 -10.81 -22.01 14.17
CA HIS A 237 -11.88 -22.15 15.15
C HIS A 237 -12.73 -20.87 15.28
N ASN A 238 -13.78 -20.95 16.10
CA ASN A 238 -14.58 -19.79 16.47
C ASN A 238 -13.67 -18.68 17.05
N PRO A 239 -13.81 -17.41 16.65
CA PRO A 239 -12.87 -16.34 17.02
C PRO A 239 -13.12 -15.81 18.44
N ASP A 240 -13.15 -16.70 19.44
CA ASP A 240 -13.09 -16.32 20.84
C ASP A 240 -11.63 -16.15 21.30
N PRO A 241 -11.38 -15.36 22.36
CA PRO A 241 -10.02 -15.13 22.86
C PRO A 241 -9.26 -16.40 23.23
N ASP A 242 -9.93 -17.42 23.79
CA ASP A 242 -9.29 -18.65 24.27
C ASP A 242 -8.73 -19.48 23.11
N ALA A 243 -9.39 -19.50 21.96
CA ALA A 243 -8.87 -20.12 20.74
C ALA A 243 -7.51 -19.51 20.33
N PHE A 244 -7.43 -18.18 20.25
CA PHE A 244 -6.19 -17.48 19.91
C PHE A 244 -5.09 -17.68 20.96
N PHE A 245 -5.47 -17.67 22.23
CA PHE A 245 -4.57 -17.91 23.35
C PHE A 245 -3.99 -19.32 23.35
N SER A 246 -4.80 -20.33 23.05
CA SER A 246 -4.38 -21.72 22.85
C SER A 246 -3.37 -21.84 21.71
N VAL A 247 -3.62 -21.17 20.57
CA VAL A 247 -2.67 -21.17 19.44
C VAL A 247 -1.32 -20.56 19.86
N LEU A 248 -1.33 -19.43 20.56
CA LEU A 248 -0.11 -18.80 21.07
C LEU A 248 0.65 -19.72 22.03
N ASP A 249 -0.04 -20.40 22.95
CA ASP A 249 0.58 -21.26 23.96
C ASP A 249 1.19 -22.55 23.38
N ARG A 250 0.68 -23.04 22.26
CA ARG A 250 1.25 -24.19 21.55
C ARG A 250 2.63 -23.92 20.97
N ARG A 251 2.97 -22.64 20.73
CA ARG A 251 4.26 -22.20 20.16
C ARG A 251 4.59 -22.85 18.81
N LEU A 252 3.55 -23.07 18.00
CA LEU A 252 3.67 -23.65 16.66
C LEU A 252 3.46 -22.55 15.63
N LEU A 253 4.32 -22.52 14.62
CA LEU A 253 4.16 -21.61 13.50
C LEU A 253 3.02 -22.05 12.59
N ALA A 254 2.35 -21.08 11.97
CA ALA A 254 1.46 -21.37 10.85
C ALA A 254 2.27 -21.80 9.62
N GLU A 255 1.70 -22.68 8.79
CA GLU A 255 2.33 -23.06 7.52
C GLU A 255 2.24 -21.96 6.46
N GLY A 256 3.16 -22.05 5.49
CA GLY A 256 3.28 -21.11 4.37
C GLY A 256 4.60 -20.35 4.37
N ARG A 257 5.55 -20.73 5.24
CA ARG A 257 6.85 -20.05 5.42
C ARG A 257 7.87 -20.52 4.40
N THR A 258 7.55 -20.29 3.12
CA THR A 258 8.36 -20.75 1.96
C THR A 258 9.83 -20.34 2.04
N TYR A 259 10.11 -19.19 2.64
CA TYR A 259 11.46 -18.62 2.73
C TYR A 259 12.36 -19.27 3.78
N LEU A 260 11.85 -20.18 4.62
CA LEU A 260 12.69 -21.00 5.51
C LEU A 260 13.70 -21.88 4.74
N ALA A 261 13.40 -22.19 3.47
CA ALA A 261 14.31 -22.93 2.58
C ALA A 261 15.35 -22.04 1.88
N ASP A 262 15.17 -20.71 1.86
CA ASP A 262 15.94 -19.76 1.06
C ASP A 262 16.86 -18.85 1.90
N LEU A 263 17.17 -19.22 3.14
CA LEU A 263 17.85 -18.35 4.10
C LEU A 263 19.18 -17.80 3.60
N LEU A 264 20.03 -18.64 3.00
CA LEU A 264 21.30 -18.19 2.43
C LEU A 264 21.09 -17.19 1.29
N ARG A 265 20.06 -17.42 0.46
CA ARG A 265 19.71 -16.53 -0.66
C ARG A 265 19.18 -15.19 -0.16
N ILE A 266 18.49 -15.15 0.99
CA ILE A 266 18.11 -13.91 1.66
C ILE A 266 19.35 -13.14 2.10
N GLN A 267 20.28 -13.81 2.81
CA GLN A 267 21.51 -13.18 3.30
C GLN A 267 22.38 -12.62 2.16
N GLN A 268 22.40 -13.32 1.03
CA GLN A 268 23.11 -12.89 -0.18
C GLN A 268 22.31 -11.91 -1.04
N ARG A 269 21.13 -11.44 -0.59
CA ARG A 269 20.21 -10.57 -1.34
C ARG A 269 19.83 -11.11 -2.73
N GLN A 270 19.79 -12.42 -2.91
CA GLN A 270 19.40 -13.02 -4.18
C GLN A 270 17.87 -13.10 -4.34
N VAL A 271 17.14 -13.10 -3.23
CA VAL A 271 15.68 -13.20 -3.18
C VAL A 271 15.12 -12.08 -2.31
N PHE A 272 13.99 -11.50 -2.73
CA PHE A 272 13.16 -10.66 -1.87
C PHE A 272 12.18 -11.54 -1.10
N SER A 273 12.40 -11.71 0.20
CA SER A 273 11.41 -12.28 1.11
C SER A 273 10.48 -11.19 1.65
N ARG A 274 9.46 -11.60 2.40
CA ARG A 274 8.55 -10.68 3.08
C ARG A 274 9.12 -10.28 4.44
N VAL A 275 8.51 -9.29 5.09
CA VAL A 275 8.96 -8.79 6.40
C VAL A 275 8.18 -9.46 7.51
N GLY A 276 8.90 -10.15 8.38
CA GLY A 276 8.41 -10.70 9.64
C GLY A 276 9.32 -10.25 10.78
N GLY A 277 8.94 -9.19 11.49
CA GLY A 277 9.78 -8.60 12.52
C GLY A 277 9.30 -7.22 12.96
N VAL A 278 10.18 -6.48 13.62
CA VAL A 278 9.94 -5.09 13.99
C VAL A 278 10.87 -4.20 13.17
N ALA A 279 10.29 -3.34 12.34
CA ALA A 279 11.02 -2.31 11.60
C ALA A 279 11.10 -1.01 12.41
N GLN A 280 12.12 -0.20 12.16
CA GLN A 280 12.25 1.13 12.76
C GLN A 280 11.79 2.20 11.77
N GLY A 281 10.65 2.82 12.04
CA GLY A 281 10.13 3.95 11.29
C GLY A 281 8.81 3.65 10.58
N ASP A 282 7.81 4.49 10.82
CA ASP A 282 6.48 4.47 10.19
C ASP A 282 6.21 5.72 9.33
N ARG A 283 7.20 6.62 9.24
CA ARG A 283 7.17 7.81 8.40
C ARG A 283 8.55 8.08 7.80
N TYR A 284 8.59 8.42 6.52
CA TYR A 284 9.75 8.89 5.78
C TYR A 284 9.51 10.33 5.33
N GLU A 285 10.40 11.24 5.70
CA GLU A 285 10.25 12.66 5.38
C GLU A 285 11.45 13.18 4.59
N ALA A 286 11.19 13.90 3.50
CA ALA A 286 12.20 14.53 2.67
C ALA A 286 11.83 15.97 2.35
N ASN A 287 12.84 16.84 2.29
CA ASN A 287 12.68 18.26 2.00
C ASN A 287 13.59 18.63 0.84
N LEU A 288 13.02 19.16 -0.23
CA LEU A 288 13.75 19.45 -1.46
C LEU A 288 13.48 20.86 -1.95
N GLU A 289 14.54 21.48 -2.47
CA GLU A 289 14.43 22.70 -3.26
C GLU A 289 14.71 22.39 -4.73
N ALA A 290 13.93 22.97 -5.63
CA ALA A 290 14.08 22.77 -7.07
C ALA A 290 13.77 24.05 -7.86
N ASP A 291 14.58 24.30 -8.88
CA ASP A 291 14.29 25.29 -9.93
C ASP A 291 13.76 24.54 -11.16
N LEU A 292 12.50 24.80 -11.51
CA LEU A 292 11.73 24.16 -12.56
C LEU A 292 11.99 24.77 -13.94
N GLN A 293 13.12 25.44 -14.14
CA GLN A 293 13.69 25.66 -15.48
C GLN A 293 14.07 24.35 -16.17
N GLN A 294 14.30 23.28 -15.39
CA GLN A 294 14.53 21.92 -15.85
C GLN A 294 13.62 20.95 -15.06
N PRO A 295 13.32 19.75 -15.58
CA PRO A 295 12.53 18.76 -14.87
C PRO A 295 13.21 18.33 -13.57
N LEU A 296 12.40 18.17 -12.52
CA LEU A 296 12.81 17.49 -11.31
C LEU A 296 12.37 16.03 -11.38
N HIS A 297 13.30 15.09 -11.21
CA HIS A 297 13.01 13.66 -11.06
C HIS A 297 13.56 13.15 -9.74
N VAL A 298 12.72 12.52 -8.92
CA VAL A 298 13.11 11.99 -7.61
C VAL A 298 12.50 10.60 -7.37
N PRO A 299 13.28 9.62 -6.86
CA PRO A 299 12.75 8.30 -6.53
C PRO A 299 11.80 8.41 -5.34
N LEU A 300 10.56 7.97 -5.49
CA LEU A 300 9.62 7.90 -4.36
C LEU A 300 9.86 6.64 -3.52
N THR A 301 10.09 5.51 -4.19
CA THR A 301 10.46 4.25 -3.52
C THR A 301 11.62 3.59 -4.25
N THR A 302 12.62 3.15 -3.49
CA THR A 302 13.79 2.45 -4.03
C THR A 302 14.07 1.14 -3.32
N THR A 303 14.75 0.26 -4.04
CA THR A 303 15.36 -0.97 -3.51
C THR A 303 16.80 -1.03 -3.98
N TRP A 304 17.57 -1.98 -3.46
CA TRP A 304 18.93 -2.23 -3.94
C TRP A 304 18.99 -2.62 -5.44
N ARG A 305 17.89 -3.12 -6.04
CA ARG A 305 17.78 -3.36 -7.50
C ARG A 305 17.23 -2.17 -8.27
N LYS A 306 16.46 -1.30 -7.60
CA LYS A 306 15.67 -0.23 -8.22
C LYS A 306 15.96 1.08 -7.52
N HIS A 307 17.04 1.74 -7.89
CA HIS A 307 17.49 2.99 -7.26
C HIS A 307 17.68 4.13 -8.27
N PHE A 308 17.25 3.97 -9.52
CA PHE A 308 17.28 5.02 -10.55
C PHE A 308 18.67 5.69 -10.72
N GLY A 309 19.76 4.93 -10.58
CA GLY A 309 21.12 5.45 -10.63
C GLY A 309 21.58 6.22 -9.38
N THR A 310 20.68 6.55 -8.46
CA THR A 310 20.99 7.35 -7.26
C THR A 310 21.75 6.58 -6.19
N GLN A 311 21.67 5.25 -6.17
CA GLN A 311 22.19 4.37 -5.09
C GLN A 311 21.56 4.63 -3.70
N GLU A 312 20.52 5.46 -3.62
CA GLU A 312 19.76 5.68 -2.38
C GLU A 312 18.85 4.47 -2.12
N LEU A 313 18.89 3.93 -0.90
CA LEU A 313 18.03 2.84 -0.44
C LEU A 313 16.98 3.38 0.52
N GLN A 314 15.72 3.42 0.09
CA GLN A 314 14.57 3.86 0.87
C GLN A 314 13.89 2.67 1.54
N ALA A 315 14.66 1.91 2.30
CA ALA A 315 14.17 0.79 3.10
C ALA A 315 14.68 0.95 4.53
N ASN A 316 13.77 0.97 5.50
CA ASN A 316 14.14 1.13 6.89
C ASN A 316 14.65 -0.16 7.53
N SER A 317 15.57 0.00 8.50
CA SER A 317 16.22 -1.09 9.21
C SER A 317 15.24 -1.88 10.10
N LEU A 318 15.58 -3.14 10.36
CA LEU A 318 14.83 -4.00 11.28
C LEU A 318 15.52 -4.02 12.65
N LEU A 319 14.77 -3.74 13.71
CA LEU A 319 15.21 -3.85 15.11
C LEU A 319 15.34 -5.30 15.53
N THR A 320 14.46 -6.16 15.01
CA THR A 320 14.47 -7.60 15.20
C THR A 320 13.68 -8.28 14.09
N ARG A 321 13.98 -9.53 13.76
CA ARG A 321 13.33 -10.24 12.65
C ARG A 321 13.38 -11.75 12.79
N MET A 322 12.42 -12.42 12.16
CA MET A 322 12.49 -13.86 11.91
C MET A 322 13.64 -14.18 10.94
N PRO A 323 14.26 -15.37 11.01
CA PRO A 323 15.31 -15.77 10.08
C PRO A 323 14.90 -15.73 8.61
N ASP A 324 13.65 -16.11 8.31
CA ASP A 324 13.03 -16.13 6.98
C ASP A 324 12.49 -14.76 6.52
N SER A 325 12.62 -13.72 7.34
CA SER A 325 12.29 -12.34 6.98
C SER A 325 13.33 -11.72 6.04
N ALA A 326 12.92 -10.69 5.30
CA ALA A 326 13.82 -9.81 4.56
C ALA A 326 14.85 -9.16 5.50
N LEU A 327 15.99 -8.72 4.94
CA LEU A 327 17.06 -8.06 5.69
C LEU A 327 16.69 -6.63 6.09
N GLU A 328 15.91 -5.95 5.26
CA GLU A 328 15.32 -4.64 5.52
C GLU A 328 13.83 -4.64 5.22
N ASN A 329 13.12 -3.60 5.65
CA ASN A 329 11.75 -3.36 5.24
C ASN A 329 11.67 -2.82 3.80
N ILE A 330 12.08 -3.65 2.83
CA ILE A 330 12.20 -3.29 1.41
C ILE A 330 10.86 -2.87 0.80
N GLY A 331 9.76 -3.42 1.32
CA GLY A 331 8.41 -3.07 0.88
C GLY A 331 7.91 -1.75 1.45
N THR A 332 8.49 -1.23 2.54
CA THR A 332 8.04 -0.01 3.26
C THR A 332 6.52 0.09 3.48
N TYR A 333 5.83 -1.05 3.57
CA TYR A 333 4.38 -1.08 3.65
C TYR A 333 3.88 -0.43 4.93
N GLY A 334 2.94 0.51 4.79
CA GLY A 334 2.43 1.29 5.90
C GLY A 334 3.28 2.50 6.28
N VAL A 335 4.46 2.69 5.67
CA VAL A 335 5.24 3.92 5.87
C VAL A 335 4.53 5.08 5.20
N GLU A 336 4.35 6.16 5.94
CA GLU A 336 3.89 7.44 5.39
C GLU A 336 5.07 8.20 4.80
N TYR A 337 5.08 8.38 3.50
CA TYR A 337 6.02 9.26 2.81
C TYR A 337 5.46 10.68 2.83
N VAL A 338 6.26 11.64 3.28
CA VAL A 338 5.96 13.07 3.28
C VAL A 338 7.08 13.80 2.55
N LEU A 339 6.79 14.25 1.34
CA LEU A 339 7.75 14.95 0.49
C LEU A 339 7.36 16.42 0.40
N ASN A 340 8.22 17.30 0.88
CA ASN A 340 8.02 18.74 0.84
C ASN A 340 8.95 19.34 -0.23
N PHE A 341 8.35 20.07 -1.18
CA PHE A 341 9.07 20.71 -2.27
C PHE A 341 8.90 22.24 -2.18
N ARG A 342 10.03 22.95 -2.09
CA ARG A 342 10.11 24.39 -2.34
C ARG A 342 10.52 24.62 -3.79
N LEU A 343 9.56 25.04 -4.59
CA LEU A 343 9.68 25.16 -6.04
C LEU A 343 9.96 26.60 -6.43
N ARG A 344 10.89 26.79 -7.35
CA ARG A 344 11.11 28.03 -8.10
C ARG A 344 10.82 27.77 -9.56
N GLY A 345 10.20 28.70 -10.27
CA GLY A 345 9.91 28.53 -11.69
C GLY A 345 8.70 29.33 -12.15
N GLN A 346 8.26 29.07 -13.39
CA GLN A 346 7.17 29.79 -14.02
C GLN A 346 6.32 28.84 -14.87
N GLY A 347 5.14 29.33 -15.30
CA GLY A 347 4.28 28.59 -16.22
C GLY A 347 3.59 27.38 -15.59
N LEU A 348 3.03 26.57 -16.48
CA LEU A 348 2.26 25.38 -16.14
C LEU A 348 3.20 24.19 -15.91
N GLN A 349 2.95 23.44 -14.84
CA GLN A 349 3.75 22.30 -14.39
C GLN A 349 2.87 21.05 -14.24
N ARG A 350 3.46 19.87 -14.44
CA ARG A 350 2.82 18.57 -14.20
C ARG A 350 3.59 17.77 -13.16
N LEU A 351 2.86 17.20 -12.21
CA LEU A 351 3.34 16.16 -11.32
C LEU A 351 3.02 14.80 -11.94
N LEU A 352 4.06 14.01 -12.22
CA LEU A 352 3.98 12.71 -12.85
C LEU A 352 4.40 11.61 -11.87
N PHE A 353 3.77 10.44 -12.00
CA PHE A 353 4.14 9.22 -11.30
C PHE A 353 4.49 8.13 -12.32
N SER A 354 5.71 7.62 -12.22
CA SER A 354 6.25 6.63 -13.15
C SER A 354 6.68 5.36 -12.43
N THR A 355 6.50 4.23 -13.09
CA THR A 355 7.00 2.92 -12.67
C THR A 355 8.05 2.42 -13.65
N LEU A 356 9.04 1.67 -13.15
CA LEU A 356 10.03 1.04 -14.02
C LEU A 356 9.41 -0.04 -14.91
N PRO A 357 9.83 -0.15 -16.19
CA PRO A 357 9.43 -1.24 -17.06
C PRO A 357 10.02 -2.56 -16.55
N GLU A 358 9.23 -3.63 -16.67
CA GLU A 358 9.58 -4.96 -16.19
C GLU A 358 9.29 -6.01 -17.27
N PRO A 359 10.01 -7.15 -17.30
CA PRO A 359 9.80 -8.18 -18.32
C PRO A 359 8.38 -8.75 -18.37
N LYS A 360 7.66 -8.68 -17.24
CA LYS A 360 6.25 -9.07 -17.15
C LYS A 360 5.45 -7.83 -16.82
N ASP A 361 4.32 -7.66 -17.50
CA ASP A 361 3.33 -6.66 -17.13
C ASP A 361 2.59 -7.11 -15.86
N PHE A 362 2.59 -6.26 -14.83
CA PHE A 362 1.82 -6.45 -13.61
C PHE A 362 1.34 -5.11 -13.04
N LEU A 363 0.39 -5.16 -12.11
CA LEU A 363 -0.05 -3.99 -11.35
C LEU A 363 1.07 -3.56 -10.38
N ALA A 364 1.75 -2.45 -10.69
CA ALA A 364 2.94 -2.00 -9.96
C ALA A 364 2.59 -1.10 -8.78
N PHE A 365 1.57 -0.26 -8.93
CA PHE A 365 1.11 0.64 -7.88
C PHE A 365 -0.41 0.69 -7.83
N ARG A 366 -0.95 0.78 -6.62
CA ARG A 366 -2.35 1.06 -6.38
C ARG A 366 -2.52 1.71 -5.02
N GLY A 367 -2.91 2.97 -5.00
CA GLY A 367 -2.93 3.76 -3.78
C GLY A 367 -3.52 5.15 -3.98
N THR A 368 -3.72 5.86 -2.88
CA THR A 368 -4.09 7.27 -2.89
C THR A 368 -2.94 8.15 -2.42
N LEU A 369 -2.72 9.25 -3.14
CA LEU A 369 -1.80 10.31 -2.76
C LEU A 369 -2.62 11.54 -2.32
N ARG A 370 -2.13 12.22 -1.28
CA ARG A 370 -2.55 13.56 -0.88
C ARG A 370 -1.57 14.56 -1.49
N ILE A 371 -2.09 15.60 -2.11
CA ILE A 371 -1.33 16.65 -2.77
C ILE A 371 -1.79 17.98 -2.17
N ASP A 372 -0.90 18.67 -1.49
CA ASP A 372 -1.15 20.01 -0.96
C ASP A 372 -0.33 21.02 -1.77
N PHE A 373 -0.99 21.88 -2.55
CA PHE A 373 -0.35 22.93 -3.34
C PHE A 373 -0.88 24.29 -2.92
N GLN A 374 -0.01 25.19 -2.45
CA GLN A 374 -0.41 26.54 -2.02
C GLN A 374 -1.59 26.57 -1.02
N GLY A 375 -1.64 25.60 -0.11
CA GLY A 375 -2.70 25.47 0.90
C GLY A 375 -3.99 24.83 0.39
N GLN A 376 -4.08 24.44 -0.88
CA GLN A 376 -5.20 23.64 -1.42
C GLN A 376 -4.84 22.15 -1.38
N THR A 377 -5.72 21.34 -0.81
CA THR A 377 -5.53 19.90 -0.64
C THR A 377 -6.41 19.11 -1.62
N ASP A 378 -5.77 18.26 -2.41
CA ASP A 378 -6.42 17.28 -3.28
C ASP A 378 -6.01 15.85 -2.91
N TYR A 379 -6.91 14.90 -3.19
CA TYR A 379 -6.62 13.47 -3.08
C TYR A 379 -6.75 12.85 -4.46
N VAL A 380 -5.77 12.04 -4.84
CA VAL A 380 -5.69 11.40 -6.15
C VAL A 380 -5.46 9.91 -5.95
N HIS A 381 -6.37 9.08 -6.44
CA HIS A 381 -6.18 7.64 -6.52
C HIS A 381 -5.48 7.29 -7.84
N LEU A 382 -4.44 6.47 -7.76
CA LEU A 382 -3.69 5.95 -8.90
C LEU A 382 -3.71 4.43 -8.85
N SER A 383 -4.00 3.80 -9.99
CA SER A 383 -3.80 2.37 -10.22
C SER A 383 -3.06 2.17 -11.53
N GLN A 384 -1.83 1.64 -11.45
CA GLN A 384 -0.86 1.72 -12.53
C GLN A 384 -0.13 0.40 -12.77
N ARG A 385 0.11 0.08 -14.05
CA ARG A 385 0.90 -1.08 -14.48
C ARG A 385 2.40 -0.75 -14.54
N SER A 386 3.26 -1.76 -14.41
CA SER A 386 4.70 -1.61 -14.58
C SER A 386 5.06 -0.99 -15.93
N GLY A 387 5.99 -0.02 -15.94
CA GLY A 387 6.49 0.64 -17.14
C GLY A 387 5.65 1.81 -17.67
N SER A 388 4.63 2.22 -16.91
CA SER A 388 3.77 3.35 -17.28
C SER A 388 4.05 4.60 -16.46
N THR A 389 3.65 5.74 -17.02
CA THR A 389 3.68 7.08 -16.42
C THR A 389 2.31 7.71 -16.55
N ASP A 390 1.83 8.31 -15.45
CA ASP A 390 0.55 8.98 -15.37
C ASP A 390 0.72 10.39 -14.78
N THR A 391 -0.07 11.35 -15.26
CA THR A 391 -0.15 12.70 -14.65
C THR A 391 -1.03 12.63 -13.42
N LEU A 392 -0.46 12.86 -12.24
CA LEU A 392 -1.21 12.94 -10.98
C LEU A 392 -1.91 14.28 -10.81
N TYR A 393 -1.22 15.37 -11.17
CA TYR A 393 -1.66 16.73 -10.88
C TYR A 393 -1.07 17.72 -11.88
N GLN A 394 -1.80 18.79 -12.15
CA GLN A 394 -1.35 19.88 -13.01
C GLN A 394 -1.57 21.19 -12.25
N PHE A 395 -0.54 22.03 -12.17
CA PHE A 395 -0.60 23.26 -11.38
C PHE A 395 0.13 24.40 -12.08
N GLN A 396 -0.39 25.62 -11.91
CA GLN A 396 0.19 26.84 -12.45
C GLN A 396 1.09 27.49 -11.38
N MET A 397 2.34 27.80 -11.74
CA MET A 397 3.23 28.55 -10.84
C MET A 397 2.68 29.97 -10.60
N PRO A 398 2.72 30.49 -9.36
CA PRO A 398 2.25 31.83 -9.03
C PRO A 398 3.17 32.91 -9.62
N PRO A 399 2.69 34.15 -9.78
CA PRO A 399 3.49 35.26 -10.34
C PRO A 399 4.78 35.57 -9.56
N SER A 400 4.83 35.24 -8.26
CA SER A 400 6.05 35.37 -7.44
C SER A 400 7.20 34.46 -7.90
N GLY A 401 6.89 33.44 -8.72
CA GLY A 401 7.84 32.43 -9.17
C GLY A 401 8.24 31.42 -8.09
N GLN A 402 7.58 31.42 -6.93
CA GLN A 402 7.88 30.51 -5.81
C GLN A 402 6.61 29.79 -5.35
N ALA A 403 6.70 28.47 -5.14
CA ALA A 403 5.58 27.70 -4.64
C ALA A 403 5.99 26.56 -3.71
N ASP A 404 5.18 26.30 -2.68
CA ASP A 404 5.26 25.10 -1.87
C ASP A 404 4.30 24.02 -2.41
N LEU A 405 4.84 22.82 -2.56
CA LEU A 405 4.10 21.60 -2.91
C LEU A 405 4.46 20.52 -1.90
N ARG A 406 3.45 19.89 -1.30
CA ARG A 406 3.62 18.70 -0.47
C ARG A 406 2.90 17.52 -1.11
N VAL A 407 3.59 16.41 -1.23
CA VAL A 407 3.03 15.13 -1.66
C VAL A 407 3.14 14.16 -0.51
N SER A 408 2.04 13.48 -0.15
CA SER A 408 2.04 12.50 0.93
C SER A 408 1.25 11.25 0.57
N LEU A 409 1.73 10.09 0.98
CA LEU A 409 1.03 8.82 0.84
C LEU A 409 1.44 7.85 1.93
N VAL A 410 0.53 6.97 2.31
CA VAL A 410 0.88 5.75 3.05
C VAL A 410 1.14 4.66 2.03
N TYR A 411 2.34 4.08 2.02
CA TYR A 411 2.72 3.13 0.98
C TYR A 411 1.93 1.82 1.13
N PRO A 412 1.09 1.44 0.15
CA PRO A 412 0.13 0.37 0.33
C PRO A 412 0.77 -1.03 0.17
N PRO A 413 0.38 -2.03 0.99
CA PRO A 413 0.89 -3.40 0.95
C PRO A 413 0.79 -4.14 -0.40
N ASP A 414 -0.10 -3.68 -1.29
CA ASP A 414 -0.34 -4.26 -2.61
C ASP A 414 0.53 -3.63 -3.73
N SER A 415 1.52 -2.78 -3.40
CA SER A 415 2.38 -2.10 -4.38
C SER A 415 3.80 -2.66 -4.41
N THR A 416 4.45 -2.63 -5.57
CA THR A 416 5.84 -3.08 -5.74
C THR A 416 6.78 -1.88 -5.85
N PRO A 417 7.79 -1.72 -4.97
CA PRO A 417 8.69 -0.57 -5.00
C PRO A 417 9.44 -0.38 -6.32
N GLY A 418 9.91 0.85 -6.54
CA GLY A 418 10.54 1.30 -7.79
C GLY A 418 9.72 2.34 -8.52
N HIS A 419 9.29 3.37 -7.79
CA HIS A 419 8.47 4.47 -8.30
C HIS A 419 9.28 5.76 -8.37
N LEU A 420 8.99 6.58 -9.38
CA LEU A 420 9.61 7.88 -9.60
C LEU A 420 8.52 8.96 -9.61
N LEU A 421 8.75 10.03 -8.87
CA LEU A 421 7.97 11.26 -8.97
C LEU A 421 8.73 12.27 -9.82
N SER A 422 8.02 12.92 -10.75
CA SER A 422 8.61 13.95 -11.59
C SER A 422 7.77 15.22 -11.60
N ILE A 423 8.42 16.38 -11.53
CA ILE A 423 7.79 17.69 -11.77
C ILE A 423 8.37 18.23 -13.07
N VAL A 424 7.53 18.37 -14.08
CA VAL A 424 7.95 18.69 -15.44
C VAL A 424 7.19 19.91 -15.96
N PRO A 425 7.85 20.89 -16.58
CA PRO A 425 7.17 21.97 -17.29
C PRO A 425 6.27 21.43 -18.41
N GLU A 426 5.08 22.01 -18.58
CA GLU A 426 4.12 21.57 -19.61
C GLU A 426 4.73 21.53 -21.01
N VAL A 427 5.56 22.53 -21.31
CA VAL A 427 6.22 22.69 -22.61
C VAL A 427 7.17 21.53 -22.90
N GLU A 428 7.81 20.98 -21.87
CA GLU A 428 8.71 19.85 -21.99
C GLU A 428 7.96 18.53 -22.00
N TYR A 429 6.94 18.38 -21.15
CA TYR A 429 6.02 17.25 -21.20
C TYR A 429 5.42 17.05 -22.60
N ALA A 430 4.94 18.13 -23.23
CA ALA A 430 4.39 18.09 -24.59
C ALA A 430 5.40 17.63 -25.65
N ARG A 431 6.70 17.85 -25.45
CA ARG A 431 7.77 17.36 -26.35
C ARG A 431 8.06 15.87 -26.14
N LEU A 432 7.81 15.35 -24.94
CA LEU A 432 8.08 13.97 -24.58
C LEU A 432 6.92 13.02 -24.92
N LEU A 433 5.73 13.55 -25.19
CA LEU A 433 4.64 12.77 -25.76
C LEU A 433 5.01 12.30 -27.17
N PRO A 434 4.68 11.05 -27.55
CA PRO A 434 4.72 10.67 -28.95
C PRO A 434 3.86 11.67 -29.72
N SER A 435 4.44 12.37 -30.70
CA SER A 435 3.66 13.22 -31.61
C SER A 435 2.44 12.42 -32.08
N PRO A 436 1.23 13.00 -32.15
CA PRO A 436 0.15 12.33 -32.87
C PRO A 436 0.71 11.97 -34.24
N LEU A 437 0.63 10.68 -34.60
CA LEU A 437 1.03 10.22 -35.93
C LEU A 437 0.45 11.21 -36.94
N PRO A 438 1.24 11.72 -37.91
CA PRO A 438 0.68 12.56 -38.94
C PRO A 438 -0.49 11.80 -39.56
N ILE A 439 -1.69 12.35 -39.42
CA ILE A 439 -2.83 11.87 -40.19
C ILE A 439 -2.39 12.03 -41.64
N SER A 440 -2.10 10.91 -42.29
CA SER A 440 -1.82 10.88 -43.71
C SER A 440 -3.02 11.54 -44.39
N PRO A 441 -2.85 12.65 -45.13
CA PRO A 441 -3.95 13.28 -45.84
C PRO A 441 -4.25 12.43 -47.08
N ALA A 442 -4.95 11.33 -46.88
CA ALA A 442 -5.44 10.47 -47.93
C ALA A 442 -6.79 9.90 -47.51
N LEU A 443 -7.80 10.78 -47.50
CA LEU A 443 -9.12 10.58 -48.10
C LEU A 443 -10.01 11.79 -47.76
N SER A 444 -9.64 12.96 -48.29
CA SER A 444 -10.60 14.05 -48.52
C SER A 444 -10.67 14.31 -50.02
N SER A 445 -11.35 13.42 -50.74
CA SER A 445 -11.89 13.75 -52.06
C SER A 445 -13.42 13.84 -51.94
N GLN A 446 -13.91 14.97 -51.45
CA GLN A 446 -15.21 15.46 -51.89
C GLN A 446 -14.94 16.68 -52.78
N ARG A 447 -14.98 16.42 -54.09
CA ARG A 447 -15.22 17.48 -55.08
C ARG A 447 -16.60 18.04 -54.81
N LEU A 448 -16.66 19.32 -54.46
CA LEU A 448 -17.80 20.16 -54.76
C LEU A 448 -17.78 20.43 -56.27
N LEU A 449 -18.80 19.97 -56.98
CA LEU A 449 -19.20 20.53 -58.27
C LEU A 449 -20.70 20.84 -58.18
N SER A 450 -20.96 22.14 -58.04
CA SER A 450 -22.03 22.95 -58.64
C SER A 450 -23.30 22.27 -59.19
N PHE A 451 -24.44 22.82 -58.75
CA PHE A 451 -25.77 22.91 -59.40
C PHE A 451 -25.70 23.20 -60.92
N PRO A 452 -26.71 22.79 -61.71
CA PRO A 452 -28.09 23.35 -61.66
C PRO A 452 -29.12 22.45 -61.01
#